data_AF-A0A950D188-F1
#
_entry.id   AF-A0A950D188-F1
#
_cell.length_a   1.000
_cell.length_b   1.000
_cell.length_c   1.000
_cell.angle_alpha   90.00
_cell.angle_beta   90.00
_cell.angle_gamma   90.00
#
_symmetry.space_group_name_H-M   'P 1'
#
loop_
_entity.id
_entity.type
_entity.pdbx_description
1 polymer ?
#
loop_
_entity_poly.entity_id
_entity_poly.type
_entity_poly.pdbx_seq_one_letter_code
_entity_poly.pdbx_strand_id
1 'polypeptide(L)'
;VGLSGVKARYVLNLAEAVASGNVPLDAFDAWDDDAIVARLTSVKGVGTWTAEMFLIFALNRPDVLPVGDLGVRVALRDHHGLAELPRPAQCRALAEPWRPFRTIAIWYLWRTIDTKVAQDPEAEEKGGRPS
;
A
#
# COMPACT_ATOMS: atom_id res chain seq x y z
N VAL A 1 17.00 -17.57 -4.81
CA VAL A 1 15.93 -16.57 -4.50
C VAL A 1 15.09 -16.34 -5.74
N GLY A 2 13.78 -16.65 -5.72
CA GLY A 2 12.91 -16.71 -6.92
C GLY A 2 12.47 -15.36 -7.51
N LEU A 3 13.37 -14.37 -7.57
CA LEU A 3 13.08 -13.06 -8.16
C LEU A 3 13.23 -13.11 -9.68
N SER A 4 12.33 -12.46 -10.41
CA SER A 4 12.54 -12.20 -11.84
C SER A 4 13.69 -11.23 -12.05
N GLY A 5 14.34 -11.28 -13.21
CA GLY A 5 15.45 -10.36 -13.54
C GLY A 5 15.05 -8.88 -13.45
N VAL A 6 13.79 -8.56 -13.80
CA VAL A 6 13.26 -7.20 -13.69
C VAL A 6 13.14 -6.76 -12.22
N LYS A 7 12.61 -7.62 -11.34
CA LYS A 7 12.50 -7.30 -9.90
C LYS A 7 13.87 -7.16 -9.26
N ALA A 8 14.83 -8.01 -9.62
CA ALA A 8 16.21 -7.89 -9.17
C ALA A 8 16.81 -6.53 -9.57
N ARG A 9 16.57 -6.07 -10.81
CA ARG A 9 17.01 -4.74 -11.26
C ARG A 9 16.38 -3.61 -10.45
N TYR A 10 15.11 -3.70 -10.08
CA TYR A 10 14.45 -2.65 -9.28
C TYR A 10 15.03 -2.55 -7.87
N VAL A 11 15.37 -3.68 -7.25
CA VAL A 11 16.09 -3.68 -5.96
C VAL A 11 17.44 -2.98 -6.10
N LEU A 12 18.19 -3.27 -7.17
CA LEU A 12 19.47 -2.61 -7.44
C LEU A 12 19.30 -1.10 -7.65
N ASN A 13 18.31 -0.67 -8.45
CA ASN A 13 18.04 0.76 -8.67
C ASN A 13 17.75 1.49 -7.36
N LEU A 14 16.97 0.89 -6.45
CA LEU A 14 16.69 1.49 -5.14
C LEU A 14 17.95 1.53 -4.28
N ALA A 15 18.75 0.47 -4.26
CA ALA A 15 20.01 0.44 -3.51
C ALA A 15 20.98 1.52 -4.01
N GLU A 16 21.11 1.71 -5.33
CA GLU A 16 21.92 2.77 -5.94
C GLU A 16 21.39 4.16 -5.58
N ALA A 17 20.06 4.36 -5.59
CA ALA A 17 19.44 5.63 -5.22
C ALA A 17 19.67 5.98 -3.74
N VAL A 18 19.67 4.98 -2.85
CA VAL A 18 20.00 5.17 -1.43
C VAL A 18 21.49 5.45 -1.25
N ALA A 19 22.36 4.64 -1.86
CA ALA A 19 23.82 4.78 -1.73
C ALA A 19 24.35 6.11 -2.27
N SER A 20 23.70 6.69 -3.29
CA SER A 20 24.04 8.01 -3.83
C SER A 20 23.46 9.19 -3.04
N GLY A 21 22.66 8.94 -2.01
CA GLY A 21 21.96 9.97 -1.24
C GLY A 21 20.76 10.58 -1.97
N ASN A 22 20.40 10.09 -3.17
CA ASN A 22 19.20 10.51 -3.86
C ASN A 22 17.92 10.13 -3.08
N VAL A 23 17.95 9.00 -2.37
CA VAL A 23 16.89 8.56 -1.44
C VAL A 23 17.48 8.54 -0.01
N PRO A 24 17.39 9.64 0.75
CA PRO A 24 17.96 9.75 2.08
C PRO A 24 17.01 9.13 3.13
N LEU A 25 17.02 7.80 3.25
CA LEU A 25 16.09 7.06 4.12
C LEU A 25 16.17 7.50 5.59
N ASP A 26 17.35 7.90 6.05
CA ASP A 26 17.63 8.40 7.41
C ASP A 26 16.99 9.77 7.70
N ALA A 27 16.73 10.57 6.67
CA ALA A 27 16.09 11.88 6.81
C ALA A 27 14.55 11.82 6.75
N PHE A 28 13.97 10.68 6.34
CA PHE A 28 12.55 10.58 6.02
C PHE A 28 11.61 10.78 7.21
N ASP A 29 12.06 10.57 8.45
CA ASP A 29 11.23 10.84 9.63
C ASP A 29 10.78 12.30 9.72
N ALA A 30 11.63 13.23 9.27
CA ALA A 30 11.36 14.66 9.28
C ALA A 30 10.56 15.16 8.06
N TRP A 31 10.32 14.29 7.08
CA TRP A 31 9.62 14.66 5.84
C TRP A 31 8.13 14.41 5.97
N ASP A 32 7.34 15.11 5.16
CA ASP A 32 5.92 14.80 4.97
C ASP A 32 5.73 13.56 4.08
N ASP A 33 4.58 12.89 4.28
CA ASP A 33 4.27 11.62 3.60
C ASP A 33 4.24 11.76 2.07
N ASP A 34 3.72 12.87 1.54
CA ASP A 34 3.60 13.12 0.10
C ASP A 34 4.98 13.31 -0.54
N ALA A 35 5.89 14.01 0.12
CA ALA A 35 7.27 14.21 -0.33
C ALA A 35 8.05 12.89 -0.33
N ILE A 36 7.86 12.04 0.68
CA ILE A 36 8.48 10.71 0.72
C ILE A 36 7.94 9.84 -0.42
N VAL A 37 6.62 9.84 -0.66
CA VAL A 37 6.03 9.10 -1.78
C VAL A 37 6.56 9.61 -3.12
N ALA A 38 6.60 10.92 -3.33
CA ALA A 38 7.14 11.52 -4.55
C ALA A 38 8.62 11.13 -4.76
N ARG A 39 9.41 11.12 -3.69
CA ARG A 39 10.82 10.74 -3.74
C ARG A 39 11.02 9.26 -4.05
N LEU A 40 10.30 8.38 -3.37
CA LEU A 40 10.40 6.95 -3.59
C LEU A 40 9.93 6.56 -4.99
N THR A 41 8.83 7.15 -5.46
CA THR A 41 8.27 6.85 -6.80
C THR A 41 9.10 7.41 -7.96
N SER A 42 10.08 8.28 -7.70
CA SER A 42 11.06 8.66 -8.72
C SER A 42 12.05 7.54 -9.05
N VAL A 43 12.13 6.49 -8.22
CA VAL A 43 12.99 5.32 -8.46
C VAL A 43 12.26 4.30 -9.34
N LYS A 44 12.83 3.98 -10.51
CA LYS A 44 12.27 3.00 -11.43
C LYS A 44 12.10 1.64 -10.75
N GLY A 45 10.84 1.21 -10.63
CA GLY A 45 10.45 -0.05 -9.98
C GLY A 45 9.70 0.13 -8.67
N VAL A 46 9.64 1.35 -8.14
CA VAL A 46 8.86 1.70 -6.94
C VAL A 46 7.61 2.45 -7.39
N GLY A 47 6.45 1.83 -7.22
CA GLY A 47 5.16 2.47 -7.46
C GLY A 47 4.58 3.12 -6.21
N THR A 48 3.52 3.92 -6.37
CA THR A 48 2.83 4.59 -5.25
C THR A 48 2.41 3.61 -4.16
N TRP A 49 1.80 2.47 -4.53
CA TRP A 49 1.41 1.45 -3.55
C TRP A 49 2.62 0.94 -2.74
N THR A 50 3.76 0.69 -3.39
CA THR A 50 4.99 0.26 -2.69
C THR A 50 5.52 1.34 -1.74
N ALA A 51 5.47 2.61 -2.15
CA ALA A 51 5.85 3.73 -1.29
C ALA A 51 4.90 3.88 -0.09
N GLU A 52 3.59 3.73 -0.29
CA GLU A 52 2.59 3.75 0.79
C GLU A 52 2.79 2.56 1.75
N MET A 53 3.10 1.36 1.25
CA MET A 53 3.46 0.22 2.10
C MET A 53 4.72 0.50 2.94
N PHE A 54 5.70 1.20 2.36
CA PHE A 54 6.89 1.64 3.10
C PHE A 54 6.53 2.63 4.21
N LEU A 55 5.68 3.62 3.95
CA LEU A 55 5.19 4.54 4.98
C LEU A 55 4.53 3.80 6.15
N ILE A 56 3.69 2.80 5.86
CA ILE A 56 2.94 2.05 6.87
C ILE A 56 3.87 1.15 7.70
N PHE A 57 4.70 0.33 7.04
CA PHE A 57 5.41 -0.76 7.71
C PHE A 57 6.85 -0.46 8.11
N ALA A 58 7.49 0.53 7.48
CA ALA A 58 8.87 0.91 7.79
C ALA A 58 8.95 2.21 8.60
N LEU A 59 8.10 3.20 8.28
CA LEU A 59 8.08 4.50 8.97
C LEU A 59 6.94 4.65 9.98
N ASN A 60 6.07 3.65 10.11
CA ASN A 60 4.94 3.63 11.04
C ASN A 60 4.04 4.89 10.95
N ARG A 61 3.85 5.42 9.73
CA ARG A 61 3.02 6.62 9.50
C ARG A 61 1.54 6.32 9.81
N PRO A 62 0.87 7.11 10.67
CA PRO A 62 -0.46 6.77 11.17
C PRO A 62 -1.62 7.09 10.20
N ASP A 63 -1.39 7.95 9.20
CA ASP A 63 -2.46 8.53 8.38
C ASP A 63 -2.39 8.18 6.88
N VAL A 64 -2.01 6.94 6.56
CA VAL A 64 -1.87 6.45 5.18
C VAL A 64 -3.14 5.71 4.73
N LEU A 65 -3.59 5.98 3.50
CA LEU A 65 -4.70 5.29 2.86
C LEU A 65 -4.28 4.74 1.50
N PRO A 66 -3.85 3.46 1.42
CA PRO A 66 -3.30 2.88 0.19
C PRO A 66 -4.42 2.47 -0.77
N VAL A 67 -5.05 3.45 -1.42
CA VAL A 67 -6.20 3.22 -2.33
C VAL A 67 -5.88 2.37 -3.56
N GLY A 68 -4.59 2.17 -3.88
CA GLY A 68 -4.15 1.24 -4.92
C GLY A 68 -4.23 -0.23 -4.50
N ASP A 69 -4.40 -0.50 -3.21
CA ASP A 69 -4.50 -1.85 -2.65
C ASP A 69 -5.90 -2.43 -2.89
N LEU A 70 -5.97 -3.56 -3.61
CA LEU A 70 -7.25 -4.21 -3.90
C LEU A 70 -7.92 -4.71 -2.63
N GLY A 71 -7.15 -5.25 -1.68
CA GLY A 71 -7.66 -5.71 -0.39
C GLY A 71 -8.34 -4.57 0.37
N VAL A 72 -7.69 -3.41 0.47
CA VAL A 72 -8.29 -2.22 1.10
C VAL A 72 -9.60 -1.81 0.44
N ARG A 73 -9.66 -1.78 -0.89
CA ARG A 73 -10.89 -1.42 -1.61
C ARG A 73 -12.00 -2.45 -1.38
N VAL A 74 -11.67 -3.73 -1.33
CA VAL A 74 -12.61 -4.82 -1.02
C VAL A 74 -13.12 -4.70 0.41
N ALA A 75 -12.24 -4.48 1.39
CA ALA A 75 -12.65 -4.32 2.77
C ALA A 75 -13.49 -3.05 2.98
N LEU A 76 -13.17 -1.95 2.29
CA LEU A 76 -14.00 -0.74 2.28
C LEU A 76 -15.40 -1.00 1.72
N ARG A 77 -15.48 -1.72 0.58
CA ARG A 77 -16.77 -2.13 0.01
C ARG A 77 -17.59 -2.89 1.04
N ASP A 78 -16.99 -3.92 1.65
CA ASP A 78 -17.67 -4.81 2.56
C ASP A 78 -18.08 -4.10 3.87
N HIS A 79 -17.18 -3.29 4.43
CA HIS A 79 -17.42 -2.52 5.66
C HIS A 79 -18.58 -1.53 5.51
N HIS A 80 -18.68 -0.90 4.34
CA HIS A 80 -19.74 0.07 4.04
C HIS A 80 -20.96 -0.54 3.32
N GLY A 81 -21.00 -1.86 3.11
CA GLY A 81 -22.11 -2.54 2.44
C GLY A 81 -22.34 -2.08 1.00
N LEU A 82 -21.29 -1.71 0.28
CA LEU A 82 -21.38 -1.20 -1.09
C LEU A 82 -21.57 -2.35 -2.09
N ALA A 83 -22.41 -2.13 -3.10
CA ALA A 83 -22.64 -3.12 -4.16
C ALA A 83 -21.41 -3.31 -5.07
N GLU A 84 -20.65 -2.25 -5.31
CA GLU A 84 -19.49 -2.24 -6.21
C GLU A 84 -18.21 -1.81 -5.49
N LEU A 85 -17.07 -2.18 -6.07
CA LEU A 85 -15.76 -1.80 -5.54
C LEU A 85 -15.60 -0.26 -5.62
N PRO A 86 -15.43 0.44 -4.48
CA PRO A 86 -15.37 1.90 -4.48
C PRO A 86 -14.19 2.39 -5.32
N ARG A 87 -14.42 3.48 -6.07
CA ARG A 87 -13.36 4.17 -6.83
C ARG A 87 -12.39 4.88 -5.87
N PRO A 88 -11.16 5.20 -6.28
CA PRO A 88 -10.18 5.85 -5.40
C PRO A 88 -10.70 7.12 -4.71
N ALA A 89 -11.42 7.99 -5.43
CA ALA A 89 -12.01 9.20 -4.84
C ALA A 89 -13.06 8.88 -3.76
N GLN A 90 -13.88 7.85 -3.98
CA GLN A 90 -14.87 7.39 -3.00
C GLN A 90 -14.19 6.77 -1.78
N CYS A 91 -13.11 6.00 -1.98
CA CYS A 91 -12.32 5.46 -0.87
C CYS A 91 -11.78 6.59 0.03
N ARG A 92 -11.26 7.67 -0.56
CA ARG A 92 -10.80 8.85 0.18
C ARG A 92 -11.92 9.49 0.99
N ALA A 93 -13.10 9.68 0.39
CA ALA A 93 -14.25 10.26 1.09
C ALA A 93 -14.75 9.38 2.26
N LEU A 94 -14.82 8.06 2.06
CA LEU A 94 -15.26 7.11 3.09
C LEU A 94 -14.30 7.05 4.28
N ALA A 95 -13.00 7.19 4.03
CA ALA A 95 -11.96 7.11 5.05
C ALA A 95 -11.63 8.46 5.71
N GLU A 96 -12.21 9.57 5.27
CA GLU A 96 -11.95 10.90 5.83
C GLU A 96 -12.26 10.99 7.35
N PRO A 97 -13.35 10.39 7.87
CA PRO A 97 -13.61 10.39 9.31
C PRO A 97 -12.57 9.65 10.16
N TRP A 98 -11.69 8.86 9.56
CA TRP A 98 -10.66 8.09 10.28
C TRP A 98 -9.35 8.85 10.44
N ARG A 99 -9.24 10.08 9.90
CA ARG A 99 -8.06 10.90 10.16
C ARG A 99 -7.95 11.25 11.65
N PRO A 100 -6.72 11.33 12.20
CA PRO A 100 -5.42 11.16 11.55
C PRO A 100 -4.88 9.70 11.62
N PHE A 101 -5.75 8.70 11.72
CA PHE A 101 -5.41 7.30 12.00
C PHE A 101 -5.88 6.31 10.92
N ARG A 102 -5.90 6.74 9.65
CA ARG A 102 -6.34 5.89 8.54
C ARG A 102 -5.54 4.59 8.44
N THR A 103 -4.24 4.59 8.73
CA THR A 103 -3.41 3.38 8.73
C THR A 103 -3.96 2.34 9.71
N ILE A 104 -4.40 2.76 10.89
CA ILE A 104 -4.92 1.87 11.93
C ILE A 104 -6.26 1.28 11.48
N ALA A 105 -7.17 2.11 10.96
CA ALA A 105 -8.45 1.65 10.44
C ALA A 105 -8.26 0.61 9.31
N ILE A 106 -7.35 0.88 8.37
CA ILE A 106 -6.99 -0.04 7.29
C ILE A 106 -6.41 -1.35 7.81
N TRP A 107 -5.56 -1.29 8.85
CA TRP A 107 -5.01 -2.50 9.46
C TRP A 107 -6.09 -3.44 10.00
N TYR A 108 -7.11 -2.90 10.68
CA TYR A 108 -8.27 -3.68 11.10
C TYR A 108 -9.09 -4.21 9.93
N LEU A 109 -9.26 -3.41 8.86
CA LEU A 109 -9.97 -3.84 7.67
C LEU A 109 -9.27 -5.02 6.97
N TRP A 110 -7.94 -5.03 6.86
CA TRP A 110 -7.22 -6.18 6.30
C TRP A 110 -7.49 -7.48 7.07
N ARG A 111 -7.60 -7.42 8.41
CA ARG A 111 -7.94 -8.62 9.22
C ARG A 111 -9.30 -9.21 8.89
N THR A 112 -10.25 -8.39 8.46
CA THR A 112 -11.56 -8.90 8.02
C THR A 112 -11.47 -9.71 6.73
N ILE A 113 -10.49 -9.42 5.87
CA ILE A 113 -10.23 -10.17 4.64
C ILE A 113 -9.55 -11.50 4.98
N ASP A 114 -8.48 -11.46 5.79
CA ASP A 114 -7.75 -12.66 6.23
C ASP A 114 -8.70 -13.68 6.86
N THR A 115 -9.62 -13.21 7.70
CA THR A 115 -10.61 -14.07 8.38
C THR A 115 -11.57 -14.71 7.37
N LYS A 116 -12.00 -13.98 6.33
CA LYS A 116 -12.86 -14.51 5.28
C LYS A 116 -12.13 -15.54 4.42
N VAL A 117 -10.89 -15.27 4.01
CA VAL A 117 -10.06 -16.21 3.25
C VAL A 117 -9.84 -17.51 4.05
N ALA A 118 -9.60 -17.41 5.35
CA ALA A 118 -9.47 -18.58 6.22
C ALA A 118 -10.78 -19.40 6.33
N GLN A 119 -11.94 -18.76 6.18
CA GLN A 119 -13.25 -19.40 6.22
C GLN A 119 -13.70 -19.97 4.86
N ASP A 120 -13.16 -19.43 3.76
CA ASP A 120 -13.46 -19.84 2.39
C ASP A 120 -12.18 -19.82 1.50
N PRO A 121 -11.39 -20.92 1.52
CA PRO A 121 -10.10 -20.99 0.83
C PRO A 121 -10.21 -20.88 -0.70
N GLU A 122 -11.36 -21.20 -1.29
CA GLU A 122 -11.59 -21.16 -2.73
C GLU A 122 -11.73 -19.73 -3.28
N ALA A 123 -11.91 -18.74 -2.41
CA ALA A 123 -11.97 -17.32 -2.76
C ALA A 123 -10.59 -16.74 -3.13
N GLU A 124 -9.49 -17.30 -2.58
CA GLU A 124 -8.11 -16.84 -2.81
C GLU A 124 -7.63 -17.15 -4.24
N GLU A 125 -8.01 -18.32 -4.75
CA GLU A 125 -7.65 -18.80 -6.10
C GLU A 125 -8.24 -17.92 -7.22
N LYS A 126 -9.38 -17.25 -6.96
CA LYS A 126 -10.08 -16.41 -7.95
C LYS A 126 -9.60 -14.97 -7.99
N GLY A 127 -8.82 -14.52 -7.00
CA GLY A 127 -8.32 -13.14 -6.89
C GLY A 127 -6.95 -12.89 -7.55
N GLY A 128 -6.27 -13.94 -8.01
CA GLY A 128 -4.88 -13.88 -8.50
C GLY A 128 -4.74 -13.99 -10.02
N ARG A 129 -4.51 -12.82 -10.65
CA ARG A 129 -3.89 -12.60 -11.99
C ARG A 129 -4.79 -12.77 -13.23
N PRO A 130 -4.97 -11.73 -14.07
CA PRO A 130 -5.39 -11.94 -15.45
C PRO A 130 -4.21 -12.54 -16.25
N SER A 131 -4.54 -13.50 -17.10
CA SER A 131 -3.66 -14.10 -18.11
C SER A 131 -2.99 -13.08 -19.01
#